data_AF-A0A1N7KZE3-F1
#
_entry.id   AF-A0A1N7KZE3-F1
#
_cell.length_a   1.000
_cell.length_b   1.000
_cell.length_c   1.000
_cell.angle_alpha   90.00
_cell.angle_beta   90.00
_cell.angle_gamma   90.00
#
_symmetry.space_group_name_H-M   'P 1'
#
loop_
_entity.id
_entity.type
_entity.pdbx_description
1 polymer ?
#
loop_
_entity_poly.entity_id
_entity_poly.type
_entity_poly.pdbx_seq_one_letter_code
_entity_poly.pdbx_strand_id
1 'polypeptide(L)'
;MKVSDVSISMFEKLLRESVFPEYSAVANAEEGEQVHIYSSEYLPVATSRYPLSFKVTARSVSHGELLKKVTPESITSVLGTFRESLTDAEECVFQITKYSTHIEQETGAFRLWCEVNLSNLNSEIVKNSW
;
A
#
# COMPACT_ATOMS: atom_id res chain seq x y z
N MET A 1 -19.22 1.91 -2.03
CA MET A 1 -18.48 2.90 -1.21
C MET A 1 -17.93 3.95 -2.16
N LYS A 2 -17.94 5.24 -1.82
CA LYS A 2 -17.35 6.24 -2.73
C LYS A 2 -15.84 6.33 -2.54
N VAL A 3 -15.11 6.79 -3.56
CA VAL A 3 -13.68 7.10 -3.49
C VAL A 3 -13.41 8.13 -2.39
N SER A 4 -14.34 9.08 -2.21
CA SER A 4 -14.30 10.07 -1.14
C SER A 4 -14.30 9.49 0.28
N ASP A 5 -14.85 8.30 0.44
CA ASP A 5 -15.02 7.63 1.73
C ASP A 5 -13.79 6.77 2.09
N VAL A 6 -12.86 6.60 1.13
CA VAL A 6 -11.63 5.84 1.35
C VAL A 6 -10.76 6.61 2.33
N SER A 7 -10.61 6.03 3.53
CA SER A 7 -9.72 6.53 4.56
C SER A 7 -8.37 5.82 4.53
N ILE A 8 -7.37 6.46 5.12
CA ILE A 8 -6.01 5.91 5.26
C ILE A 8 -6.03 4.57 5.98
N SER A 9 -6.76 4.44 7.09
CA SER A 9 -6.82 3.20 7.86
C SER A 9 -7.43 2.04 7.08
N MET A 10 -8.40 2.33 6.21
CA MET A 10 -8.97 1.32 5.31
C MET A 10 -7.96 0.84 4.29
N PHE A 11 -7.16 1.74 3.73
CA PHE A 11 -6.14 1.38 2.76
C PHE A 11 -4.96 0.64 3.40
N GLU A 12 -4.55 1.05 4.60
CA GLU A 12 -3.57 0.32 5.41
C GLU A 12 -4.03 -1.10 5.72
N LYS A 13 -5.30 -1.26 6.11
CA LYS A 13 -5.90 -2.56 6.38
C LYS A 13 -5.92 -3.44 5.12
N LEU A 14 -6.38 -2.89 3.99
CA LEU A 14 -6.39 -3.58 2.69
C LEU A 14 -5.01 -4.13 2.34
N LEU A 15 -3.98 -3.27 2.36
CA LEU A 15 -2.63 -3.67 2.01
C LEU A 15 -2.11 -4.75 2.97
N ARG A 16 -2.29 -4.58 4.28
CA ARG A 16 -1.84 -5.56 5.26
C ARG A 16 -2.51 -6.93 5.11
N GLU A 17 -3.83 -6.93 4.97
CA GLU A 17 -4.63 -8.16 4.97
C GLU A 17 -4.68 -8.85 3.62
N SER A 18 -4.56 -8.12 2.50
CA SER A 18 -4.71 -8.69 1.16
C SER A 18 -3.39 -8.85 0.41
N VAL A 19 -2.40 -7.99 0.64
CA VAL A 19 -1.05 -8.14 0.03
C VAL A 19 -0.14 -9.01 0.89
N PHE A 20 -0.23 -8.88 2.22
CA PHE A 20 0.62 -9.60 3.16
C PHE A 20 -0.16 -10.57 4.07
N PRO A 21 -1.17 -11.34 3.61
CA PRO A 21 -2.02 -12.14 4.51
C PRO A 21 -1.22 -13.19 5.29
N GLU A 22 -0.46 -14.03 4.58
CA GLU A 22 0.37 -15.10 5.17
C GLU A 22 1.44 -14.51 6.08
N TYR A 23 2.03 -13.39 5.66
CA TYR A 23 3.17 -12.79 6.35
C TYR A 23 2.76 -11.99 7.60
N SER A 24 1.65 -11.25 7.53
CA SER A 24 1.12 -10.48 8.66
C SER A 24 0.72 -11.37 9.85
N ALA A 25 0.27 -12.60 9.58
CA ALA A 25 -0.03 -13.56 10.64
C ALA A 25 1.20 -13.93 11.46
N VAL A 26 2.34 -14.11 10.79
CA VAL A 26 3.62 -14.47 11.42
C VAL A 26 4.30 -13.24 12.05
N ALA A 27 4.22 -12.08 11.39
CA ALA A 27 4.78 -10.82 11.89
C ALA A 27 4.23 -10.37 13.25
N ASN A 28 3.00 -10.76 13.60
CA ASN A 28 2.43 -10.45 14.91
C ASN A 28 2.85 -11.45 16.00
N ALA A 29 3.38 -12.61 15.63
CA ALA A 29 3.69 -13.70 16.55
C ALA A 29 5.18 -13.82 16.89
N GLU A 30 6.06 -13.38 15.99
CA GLU A 30 7.51 -13.62 16.08
C GLU A 30 8.33 -12.31 16.11
N GLU A 31 9.38 -12.32 16.93
CA GLU A 31 10.31 -11.20 17.03
C GLU A 31 11.19 -11.10 15.77
N GLY A 32 11.29 -9.90 15.19
CA GLY A 32 12.09 -9.63 13.98
C GLY A 32 11.30 -9.66 12.67
N GLU A 33 10.03 -10.07 12.71
CA GLU A 33 9.10 -10.07 11.58
C GLU A 33 8.18 -8.84 11.66
N GLN A 34 8.10 -8.03 10.60
CA GLN A 34 7.37 -6.75 10.67
C GLN A 34 6.73 -6.36 9.34
N VAL A 35 5.51 -5.83 9.40
CA VAL A 35 4.85 -5.11 8.29
C VAL A 35 4.42 -3.73 8.79
N HIS A 36 4.97 -2.70 8.18
CA HIS A 36 4.60 -1.31 8.44
C HIS A 36 4.02 -0.68 7.18
N ILE A 37 2.95 0.08 7.37
CA ILE A 37 2.34 0.86 6.31
C ILE A 37 2.22 2.27 6.84
N TYR A 38 2.72 3.22 6.06
CA TYR A 38 2.71 4.65 6.40
C TYR A 38 2.05 5.41 5.26
N SER A 39 1.18 6.36 5.59
CA SER A 39 0.67 7.32 4.61
C SER A 39 1.44 8.64 4.66
N SER A 40 1.56 9.32 3.52
CA SER A 40 2.17 10.65 3.41
C SER A 40 1.28 11.77 3.96
N GLU A 41 -0.02 11.54 4.09
CA GLU A 41 -0.98 12.50 4.66
C GLU A 41 -1.91 11.79 5.65
N TYR A 42 -2.54 12.56 6.55
CA TYR A 42 -3.53 12.07 7.51
C TYR A 42 -4.99 12.40 7.11
N LEU A 43 -5.19 12.91 5.89
CA LEU A 43 -6.48 13.39 5.40
C LEU A 43 -7.15 12.40 4.44
N PRO A 44 -8.50 12.36 4.38
CA PRO A 44 -9.23 11.58 3.38
C PRO A 44 -8.88 11.97 1.94
N VAL A 45 -8.99 11.00 1.02
CA VAL A 45 -8.69 11.18 -0.42
C VAL A 45 -9.42 12.40 -1.00
N ALA A 46 -10.68 12.61 -0.63
CA ALA A 46 -11.50 13.73 -1.12
C ALA A 46 -10.91 15.12 -0.83
N THR A 47 -10.10 15.25 0.22
CA THR A 47 -9.57 16.53 0.71
C THR A 47 -8.07 16.68 0.49
N SER A 48 -7.42 15.64 -0.03
CA SER A 48 -5.98 15.67 -0.29
C SER A 48 -5.67 16.53 -1.51
N ARG A 49 -4.62 17.36 -1.42
CA ARG A 49 -4.17 18.23 -2.52
C ARG A 49 -3.31 17.48 -3.54
N TYR A 50 -2.80 16.32 -3.15
CA TYR A 50 -1.90 15.48 -3.93
C TYR A 50 -2.39 14.03 -3.88
N PRO A 51 -1.89 13.14 -4.76
CA PRO A 51 -2.12 11.72 -4.58
C PRO A 51 -1.67 11.28 -3.18
N LEU A 52 -2.51 10.53 -2.48
CA LEU A 52 -2.11 9.92 -1.21
C LEU A 52 -1.04 8.87 -1.50
N SER A 53 0.14 9.05 -0.92
CA SER A 53 1.26 8.12 -1.10
C SER A 53 1.37 7.22 0.13
N PHE A 54 1.31 5.92 -0.10
CA PHE A 54 1.44 4.90 0.93
C PHE A 54 2.77 4.19 0.75
N LYS A 55 3.62 4.28 1.77
CA LYS A 55 4.88 3.54 1.86
C LYS A 55 4.64 2.29 2.67
N VAL A 56 4.82 1.14 2.02
CA VAL A 56 4.76 -0.16 2.68
C VAL A 56 6.16 -0.69 2.84
N THR A 57 6.51 -1.09 4.05
CA THR A 57 7.75 -1.80 4.33
C THR A 57 7.43 -3.12 5.03
N ALA A 58 8.03 -4.20 4.56
CA ALA A 58 7.99 -5.47 5.24
C ALA A 58 9.42 -5.99 5.44
N ARG A 59 9.70 -6.56 6.61
CA ARG A 59 11.01 -7.09 6.97
C ARG A 59 10.84 -8.45 7.62
N SER A 60 11.48 -9.45 7.04
CA SER A 60 11.53 -10.81 7.56
C SER A 60 12.95 -11.30 7.80
N VAL A 61 13.19 -11.97 8.91
CA VAL A 61 14.44 -12.65 9.27
C VAL A 61 14.34 -14.16 9.03
N SER A 62 13.19 -14.78 9.32
CA SER A 62 12.99 -16.24 9.24
C SER A 62 12.08 -16.68 8.08
N HIS A 63 11.24 -15.78 7.55
CA HIS A 63 10.17 -16.09 6.58
C HIS A 63 10.29 -15.32 5.26
N GLY A 64 11.52 -15.00 4.83
CA GLY A 64 11.78 -14.22 3.61
C GLY A 64 11.17 -14.81 2.34
N GLU A 65 11.00 -16.13 2.26
CA GLU A 65 10.32 -16.79 1.12
C GLU A 65 8.85 -16.43 1.00
N LEU A 66 8.16 -16.13 2.12
CA LEU A 66 6.78 -15.63 2.09
C LEU A 66 6.73 -14.22 1.50
N LEU A 67 7.67 -13.35 1.90
CA LEU A 67 7.75 -11.98 1.37
C LEU A 67 8.15 -11.94 -0.11
N LYS A 68 8.97 -12.87 -0.58
CA LYS A 68 9.35 -12.96 -2.01
C LYS A 68 8.17 -13.24 -2.93
N LYS A 69 7.08 -13.82 -2.43
CA LYS A 69 5.85 -14.05 -3.21
C LYS A 69 5.08 -12.75 -3.48
N VAL A 70 5.29 -11.71 -2.68
CA VAL A 70 4.66 -10.41 -2.90
C VAL A 70 5.36 -9.75 -4.08
N THR A 71 4.64 -9.56 -5.18
CA THR A 71 5.14 -8.90 -6.40
C THR A 71 4.36 -7.61 -6.70
N PRO A 72 4.87 -6.71 -7.55
CA PRO A 72 4.10 -5.56 -8.04
C PRO A 72 2.74 -5.95 -8.63
N GLU A 73 2.66 -7.08 -9.33
CA GLU A 73 1.44 -7.59 -9.94
C GLU A 73 0.44 -8.04 -8.88
N SER A 74 0.90 -8.71 -7.82
CA SER A 74 0.03 -9.10 -6.69
C SER A 74 -0.58 -7.89 -5.99
N ILE A 75 0.21 -6.83 -5.79
CA ILE A 75 -0.25 -5.56 -5.23
C ILE A 75 -1.26 -4.91 -6.17
N THR A 76 -0.95 -4.83 -7.45
CA THR A 76 -1.83 -4.23 -8.46
C THR A 76 -3.16 -4.97 -8.56
N SER A 77 -3.15 -6.30 -8.46
CA SER A 77 -4.35 -7.14 -8.47
C SER A 77 -5.27 -6.85 -7.27
N VAL A 78 -4.70 -6.75 -6.05
CA VAL A 78 -5.43 -6.37 -4.84
C VAL A 78 -6.05 -4.98 -4.98
N LEU A 79 -5.28 -4.02 -5.49
CA LEU A 79 -5.74 -2.65 -5.71
C LEU A 79 -6.83 -2.56 -6.78
N GLY A 80 -6.73 -3.37 -7.84
CA GLY A 80 -7.77 -3.50 -8.87
C GLY A 80 -9.08 -4.05 -8.30
N THR A 81 -9.00 -5.11 -7.50
CA THR A 81 -10.17 -5.69 -6.82
C THR A 81 -10.81 -4.68 -5.87
N PHE A 82 -10.00 -3.94 -5.11
CA PHE A 82 -10.50 -2.89 -4.23
C PHE A 82 -11.18 -1.76 -5.03
N ARG A 83 -10.60 -1.36 -6.16
CA ARG A 83 -11.19 -0.37 -7.07
C ARG A 83 -12.57 -0.78 -7.55
N GLU A 84 -12.77 -2.05 -7.91
CA GLU A 84 -14.08 -2.57 -8.35
C GLU A 84 -15.15 -2.51 -7.25
N SER A 85 -14.77 -2.44 -5.97
CA SER A 85 -15.69 -2.24 -4.86
C SER A 85 -16.16 -0.79 -4.68
N LEU A 86 -15.55 0.15 -5.41
CA LEU A 86 -15.87 1.57 -5.37
C LEU A 86 -16.95 1.90 -6.40
N THR A 87 -17.93 2.70 -5.98
CA THR A 87 -19.12 3.03 -6.80
C THR A 87 -18.81 4.02 -7.93
N ASP A 88 -17.73 4.78 -7.75
CA ASP A 88 -17.18 5.87 -8.57
C ASP A 88 -15.72 5.52 -8.97
N ALA A 89 -15.47 4.23 -9.23
CA ALA A 89 -14.16 3.67 -9.55
C ALA A 89 -13.44 4.32 -10.74
N GLU A 90 -14.18 4.89 -11.69
CA GLU A 90 -13.64 5.64 -12.83
C GLU A 90 -12.91 6.92 -12.38
N GLU A 91 -13.26 7.46 -11.21
CA GLU A 91 -12.67 8.65 -10.61
C GLU A 91 -11.40 8.33 -9.80
N CYS A 92 -10.90 7.10 -9.85
CA CYS A 92 -9.80 6.63 -8.99
C CYS A 92 -8.70 5.94 -9.79
N VAL A 93 -7.45 6.32 -9.51
CA VAL A 93 -6.25 5.66 -10.05
C VAL A 93 -5.35 5.20 -8.91
N PHE A 94 -5.03 3.91 -8.92
CA PHE A 94 -3.97 3.32 -8.10
C PHE A 94 -2.72 3.13 -8.93
N GLN A 95 -1.57 3.56 -8.43
CA GLN A 95 -0.30 3.40 -9.12
C GLN A 95 0.79 2.97 -8.15
N ILE A 96 1.50 1.89 -8.47
CA ILE A 96 2.75 1.55 -7.79
C ILE A 96 3.85 2.40 -8.43
N THR A 97 4.41 3.35 -7.68
CA THR A 97 5.45 4.25 -8.19
C THR A 97 6.85 3.72 -7.90
N LYS A 98 7.00 2.93 -6.84
CA LYS A 98 8.27 2.32 -6.45
C LYS A 98 8.04 0.94 -5.90
N TYR A 99 8.95 0.04 -6.22
CA TYR A 99 9.01 -1.31 -5.68
C TYR A 99 10.47 -1.73 -5.59
N SER A 100 10.87 -2.28 -4.45
CA SER A 100 12.23 -2.76 -4.22
C SER A 100 12.24 -3.91 -3.23
N THR A 101 13.14 -4.85 -3.44
CA THR A 101 13.41 -5.94 -2.50
C THR A 101 14.92 -6.01 -2.26
N HIS A 102 15.31 -6.30 -1.02
CA HIS A 102 16.72 -6.39 -0.63
C HIS A 102 16.92 -7.47 0.44
N ILE A 103 18.06 -8.16 0.41
CA ILE A 103 18.49 -9.07 1.49
C ILE A 103 19.66 -8.40 2.20
N GLU A 104 19.48 -8.10 3.48
CA GLU A 104 20.52 -7.54 4.34
C GLU A 104 21.59 -8.60 4.61
N GLN A 105 22.83 -8.34 4.19
CA GLN A 105 23.92 -9.33 4.29
C GLN A 105 24.33 -9.62 5.75
N GLU A 106 24.23 -8.63 6.64
CA GLU A 106 24.65 -8.77 8.04
C GLU A 106 23.64 -9.56 8.90
N THR A 107 22.36 -9.40 8.60
CA THR A 107 21.26 -9.96 9.41
C THR A 107 20.53 -11.11 8.72
N GLY A 108 20.78 -11.33 7.43
CA GLY A 108 20.02 -12.24 6.58
C GLY A 108 18.59 -11.77 6.28
N ALA A 109 18.21 -10.56 6.72
CA ALA A 109 16.82 -10.11 6.66
C ALA A 109 16.39 -9.78 5.22
N PHE A 110 15.28 -10.36 4.77
CA PHE A 110 14.61 -9.95 3.55
C PHE A 110 13.74 -8.71 3.81
N ARG A 111 13.89 -7.69 2.98
CA ARG A 111 13.11 -6.45 3.02
C ARG A 111 12.39 -6.23 1.71
N LEU A 112 11.14 -5.79 1.83
CA LEU A 112 10.33 -5.32 0.71
C LEU A 112 9.91 -3.89 1.00
N TRP A 113 10.00 -3.04 -0.02
CA TRP A 113 9.48 -1.69 0.00
C TRP A 113 8.63 -1.44 -1.24
N CYS A 114 7.45 -0.85 -1.06
CA CYS A 114 6.70 -0.27 -2.17
C CYS A 114 6.08 1.08 -1.81
N GLU A 115 5.88 1.89 -2.84
CA GLU A 115 5.18 3.17 -2.76
C GLU A 115 3.96 3.08 -3.68
N VAL A 116 2.77 3.28 -3.11
CA VAL A 116 1.49 3.22 -3.81
C VAL A 116 0.82 4.57 -3.73
N ASN A 117 0.52 5.16 -4.89
CA ASN A 117 -0.22 6.40 -4.99
C ASN A 117 -1.70 6.12 -5.28
N LEU A 118 -2.57 6.81 -4.55
CA LEU A 118 -4.01 6.85 -4.75
C LEU A 118 -4.43 8.26 -5.14
N SER A 119 -4.95 8.42 -6.35
CA SER A 119 -5.42 9.69 -6.90
C SER A 119 -6.92 9.65 -7.11
N ASN A 120 -7.63 10.69 -6.69
CA ASN A 120 -8.99 10.97 -7.15
C ASN A 120 -8.93 11.95 -8.34
N LEU A 121 -9.48 11.55 -9.48
CA LEU A 121 -9.50 12.32 -10.72
C LEU A 121 -10.57 13.42 -10.72
N ASN A 122 -11.59 13.28 -9.88
CA ASN A 122 -12.69 14.24 -9.74
C ASN A 122 -12.49 15.24 -8.60
N SER A 123 -11.58 14.98 -7.66
CA SER A 123 -11.02 16.08 -6.88
C SER A 123 -10.28 16.94 -7.88
N GLU A 124 -10.88 18.04 -8.32
CA GLU A 124 -10.21 19.08 -9.09
C GLU A 124 -8.88 19.33 -8.38
N ILE A 125 -7.78 18.79 -8.93
CA ILE A 125 -6.44 19.31 -8.66
C ILE A 125 -6.63 20.78 -8.95
N VAL A 126 -6.62 21.57 -7.89
CA VAL A 126 -6.86 23.01 -7.88
C VAL A 126 -6.40 23.58 -9.21
N LYS A 127 -7.37 23.92 -10.06
CA LYS A 127 -7.13 24.63 -11.31
C LYS A 127 -6.30 25.87 -10.97
N ASN A 128 -4.99 25.79 -11.23
CA ASN A 128 -3.99 26.86 -11.09
C ASN A 128 -3.78 27.33 -9.63
N SER A 129 -2.55 27.50 -9.14
CA SER A 129 -1.66 28.59 -9.58
C SER A 129 -0.19 28.20 -9.45
N TRP A 130 0.50 28.17 -10.58
CA TRP A 130 1.92 28.52 -10.67
C TRP A 130 2.06 30.04 -10.68
#